data_AF-Q6CLY4-F1
#
_entry.id   AF-Q6CLY4-F1
#
_cell.length_a   1.000
_cell.length_b   1.000
_cell.length_c   1.000
_cell.angle_alpha   90.00
_cell.angle_beta   90.00
_cell.angle_gamma   90.00
#
_symmetry.space_group_name_H-M   'P 1'
#
loop_
_entity.id
_entity.type
_entity.pdbx_description
1 polymer ?
#
loop_
_entity_poly.entity_id
_entity_poly.type
_entity_poly.pdbx_seq_one_letter_code
_entity_poly.pdbx_strand_id
1 'polypeptide(L)'
;MPMNIVPSPDFKSAVATDKGCEHQSNAVASLPDVFREQVGARPLNTQLNDRHPLESRVRNWDETQHKRQLEQYRQIFGVAEPMKRVMELKLVQNTDFNPLNQSNLHKDVLMNKEASIDWEDVYPTSDFASGMMVADDVHTKIEKRMGI
;
A
#
# COMPACT_ATOMS: atom_id res chain seq x y z
N MET A 1 8.50 -16.85 -7.73
CA MET A 1 8.29 -15.40 -7.50
C MET A 1 9.03 -15.05 -6.23
N PRO A 2 10.01 -14.13 -6.26
CA PRO A 2 10.85 -13.86 -5.10
C PRO A 2 9.99 -13.32 -3.95
N MET A 3 10.27 -13.77 -2.73
CA MET A 3 9.71 -13.17 -1.53
C MET A 3 10.00 -11.66 -1.54
N ASN A 4 8.98 -10.84 -1.30
CA ASN A 4 9.02 -9.38 -1.33
C ASN A 4 9.97 -8.73 -0.27
N ILE A 5 10.82 -9.52 0.38
CA ILE A 5 11.83 -9.12 1.37
C ILE A 5 13.05 -8.51 0.67
N VAL A 6 13.49 -9.09 -0.44
CA VAL A 6 14.65 -8.58 -1.19
C VAL A 6 14.22 -7.40 -2.07
N PRO A 7 14.92 -6.25 -2.06
CA PRO A 7 14.70 -5.15 -3.01
C PRO A 7 14.51 -5.63 -4.45
N SER A 8 13.71 -4.91 -5.24
CA SER A 8 13.63 -5.20 -6.67
C SER A 8 15.03 -5.14 -7.28
N PRO A 9 15.41 -6.09 -8.16
CA PRO A 9 16.71 -6.06 -8.84
C PRO A 9 16.90 -4.81 -9.72
N ASP A 10 15.82 -4.09 -10.05
CA ASP A 10 15.84 -2.89 -10.90
C ASP A 10 16.29 -1.61 -10.16
N PHE A 11 16.77 -1.73 -8.92
CA PHE A 11 17.29 -0.60 -8.17
C PHE A 11 18.60 -0.08 -8.77
N LYS A 12 18.61 1.18 -9.21
CA LYS A 12 19.79 1.85 -9.76
C LYS A 12 20.61 2.47 -8.62
N SER A 13 21.71 1.83 -8.25
CA SER A 13 22.69 2.38 -7.30
C SER A 13 23.71 3.33 -7.94
N ALA A 14 23.77 3.34 -9.27
CA ALA A 14 24.62 4.22 -10.05
C ALA A 14 23.85 4.72 -11.28
N VAL A 15 24.07 5.97 -11.66
CA VAL A 15 23.55 6.57 -12.90
C VAL A 15 24.73 6.80 -13.83
N ALA A 16 24.61 6.30 -15.05
CA ALA A 16 25.54 6.54 -16.12
C ALA A 16 24.75 7.07 -17.33
N THR A 17 25.31 8.04 -18.04
CA THR A 17 24.64 8.71 -19.17
C THR A 17 24.48 7.81 -20.38
N ASP A 18 25.22 6.71 -20.46
CA ASP A 18 25.20 5.74 -21.56
C ASP A 18 24.21 4.58 -21.32
N LYS A 19 23.76 4.36 -20.08
CA LYS A 19 22.92 3.19 -19.72
C LYS A 19 21.43 3.51 -19.74
N GLY A 20 20.72 2.83 -20.64
CA GLY A 20 19.25 2.90 -20.76
C GLY A 20 18.73 3.99 -21.70
N CYS A 21 19.61 4.52 -22.55
CA CYS A 21 19.27 5.43 -23.62
C CYS A 21 18.94 4.62 -24.89
N GLU A 22 17.76 4.83 -25.48
CA GLU A 22 17.38 4.17 -26.74
C GLU A 22 18.02 4.88 -27.95
N HIS A 23 18.34 6.17 -27.82
CA HIS A 23 18.87 7.00 -28.90
C HIS A 23 20.25 7.55 -28.54
N GLN A 24 21.31 6.91 -29.03
CA GLN A 24 22.68 7.37 -28.80
C GLN A 24 23.12 8.41 -29.85
N SER A 25 24.12 9.20 -29.50
CA SER A 25 24.71 10.19 -30.41
C SER A 25 25.46 9.50 -31.56
N ASN A 26 25.25 9.97 -32.78
CA ASN A 26 25.98 9.46 -33.95
C ASN A 26 27.49 9.73 -33.88
N ALA A 27 27.91 10.79 -33.17
CA ALA A 27 29.32 11.16 -33.04
C ALA A 27 30.07 10.32 -32.01
N VAL A 28 29.41 9.95 -30.91
CA VAL A 28 30.01 9.23 -29.78
C VAL A 28 28.95 8.31 -29.18
N ALA A 29 29.13 7.00 -29.31
CA ALA A 29 28.16 6.01 -28.84
C ALA A 29 27.94 6.05 -27.30
N SER A 30 28.89 6.57 -26.52
CA SER A 30 28.76 6.71 -25.06
C SER A 30 27.97 7.96 -24.62
N LEU A 31 27.56 8.83 -25.56
CA LEU A 31 26.75 10.01 -25.22
C LEU A 31 25.29 9.81 -25.66
N PRO A 32 24.30 10.05 -24.77
CA PRO A 32 22.88 9.99 -25.13
C PRO A 32 22.47 11.17 -26.02
N ASP A 33 21.57 10.94 -26.97
CA ASP A 33 20.97 11.97 -27.82
C ASP A 33 19.72 12.57 -27.15
N VAL A 34 19.98 13.56 -26.30
CA VAL A 34 18.97 14.26 -25.48
C VAL A 34 17.86 14.90 -26.32
N PHE A 35 18.14 15.29 -27.58
CA PHE A 35 17.15 15.92 -28.45
C PHE A 35 16.17 14.92 -29.04
N ARG A 36 16.64 13.74 -29.45
CA ARG A 36 15.77 12.69 -30.02
C ARG A 36 14.95 11.98 -28.96
N GLU A 37 15.48 11.83 -27.74
CA GLU A 37 14.71 11.29 -26.63
C GLU A 37 13.63 12.25 -26.12
N GLN A 38 13.66 13.54 -26.51
CA GLN A 38 12.77 14.60 -26.01
C GLN A 38 12.77 14.70 -24.46
N VAL A 39 13.80 14.17 -23.81
CA VAL A 39 14.01 14.27 -22.37
C VAL A 39 14.83 15.52 -22.12
N GLY A 40 14.21 16.58 -21.60
CA GLY A 40 14.97 17.77 -21.18
C GLY A 40 16.07 17.40 -20.18
N ALA A 41 17.12 18.21 -20.07
CA ALA A 41 18.27 17.94 -19.20
C ALA A 41 17.83 17.67 -17.75
N ARG A 42 17.64 16.39 -17.39
CA ARG A 42 17.30 15.96 -16.04
C ARG A 42 18.61 15.87 -15.27
N PRO A 43 18.84 16.72 -14.27
CA PRO A 43 20.11 16.70 -13.57
C PRO A 43 20.25 15.34 -12.86
N LEU A 44 21.46 14.78 -12.88
CA LEU A 44 21.74 13.40 -12.45
C LEU A 44 21.27 13.14 -11.02
N ASN A 45 21.34 14.16 -10.16
CA ASN A 45 20.79 14.16 -8.81
C ASN A 45 19.27 13.91 -8.75
N THR A 46 18.47 14.31 -9.75
CA THR A 46 17.03 13.99 -9.82
C THR A 46 16.80 12.55 -10.28
N GLN A 47 17.70 11.99 -11.08
CA GLN A 47 17.67 10.57 -11.48
C GLN A 47 18.14 9.65 -10.34
N LEU A 48 19.05 10.15 -9.52
CA LEU A 48 19.61 9.50 -8.33
C LEU A 48 18.85 9.80 -7.04
N ASN A 49 17.89 10.75 -7.06
CA ASN A 49 17.36 11.31 -5.82
C ASN A 49 16.69 10.23 -4.99
N ASP A 50 17.44 9.76 -3.99
CA ASP A 50 17.02 9.19 -2.72
C ASP A 50 15.65 8.52 -2.77
N ARG A 51 15.62 7.35 -3.40
CA ARG A 51 14.68 6.32 -3.00
C ARG A 51 15.49 5.18 -2.47
N HIS A 52 15.67 5.13 -1.15
CA HIS A 52 16.23 3.93 -0.56
C HIS A 52 15.43 2.72 -1.11
N PRO A 53 16.05 1.59 -1.45
CA PRO A 53 15.35 0.48 -2.09
C PRO A 53 14.14 -0.04 -1.29
N LEU A 54 14.11 0.23 0.02
CA LEU A 54 12.98 -0.09 0.90
C LEU A 54 12.04 1.08 1.17
N GLU A 55 12.34 2.30 0.74
CA GLU A 55 11.54 3.49 1.06
C GLU A 55 10.11 3.40 0.57
N SER A 56 9.90 2.90 -0.66
CA SER A 56 8.56 2.65 -1.18
C SER A 56 7.79 1.63 -0.34
N ARG A 57 8.49 0.65 0.23
CA ARG A 57 7.90 -0.39 1.09
C ARG A 57 7.61 0.12 2.49
N VAL A 58 8.50 0.94 3.06
CA VAL A 58 8.29 1.55 4.38
C VAL A 58 7.12 2.53 4.31
N ARG A 59 7.01 3.31 3.23
CA ARG A 59 5.85 4.18 2.99
C ARG A 59 4.54 3.39 2.87
N ASN A 60 4.58 2.22 2.23
CA ASN A 60 3.41 1.35 2.04
C ASN A 60 3.55 0.06 2.88
N TRP A 61 3.88 0.21 4.16
CA TRP A 61 4.25 -0.93 5.02
C TRP A 61 3.13 -1.96 5.11
N ASP A 62 1.92 -1.53 5.43
CA ASP A 62 0.79 -2.43 5.65
C ASP A 62 0.41 -3.20 4.37
N GLU A 63 0.36 -2.51 3.23
CA GLU A 63 0.11 -3.14 1.93
C GLU A 63 1.21 -4.16 1.57
N THR A 64 2.46 -3.82 1.85
CA THR A 64 3.61 -4.69 1.59
C THR A 64 3.59 -5.93 2.49
N GLN A 65 3.26 -5.75 3.77
CA GLN A 65 3.10 -6.84 4.74
C GLN A 65 1.98 -7.79 4.34
N HIS A 66 0.80 -7.24 3.99
CA HIS A 66 -0.35 -8.02 3.59
C HIS A 66 -0.07 -8.80 2.28
N LYS A 67 0.54 -8.15 1.27
CA LYS A 67 0.94 -8.82 0.03
C LYS A 67 1.90 -9.98 0.29
N ARG A 68 2.90 -9.76 1.15
CA ARG A 68 3.86 -10.79 1.56
C ARG A 68 3.15 -11.97 2.22
N GLN A 69 2.15 -11.71 3.06
CA GLN A 69 1.38 -12.76 3.73
C GLN A 69 0.51 -13.57 2.74
N LEU A 70 -0.16 -12.91 1.78
CA LEU A 70 -0.89 -13.61 0.72
C LEU A 70 0.03 -14.47 -0.16
N GLU A 71 1.25 -14.01 -0.43
CA GLU A 71 2.26 -14.82 -1.12
C GLU A 71 2.69 -16.05 -0.31
N GLN A 72 2.81 -15.93 1.01
CA GLN A 72 3.09 -17.05 1.91
C GLN A 72 1.94 -18.06 1.91
N TYR A 73 0.69 -17.60 2.03
CA TYR A 73 -0.48 -18.46 1.93
C TYR A 73 -0.55 -19.17 0.58
N ARG A 74 -0.23 -18.47 -0.52
CA ARG A 74 -0.15 -19.09 -1.84
C ARG A 74 0.87 -20.22 -1.90
N GLN A 75 2.02 -20.06 -1.23
CA GLN A 75 3.09 -21.06 -1.23
C GLN A 75 2.76 -22.27 -0.36
N ILE A 76 2.12 -22.05 0.80
CA ILE A 76 1.84 -23.11 1.78
C ILE A 76 0.54 -23.86 1.43
N PHE A 77 -0.52 -23.12 1.09
CA PHE A 77 -1.88 -23.64 0.93
C PHE A 77 -2.37 -23.64 -0.53
N GLY A 78 -1.60 -23.06 -1.45
CA GLY A 78 -1.98 -22.93 -2.86
C GLY A 78 -2.82 -21.69 -3.15
N VAL A 79 -3.29 -21.57 -4.40
CA VAL A 79 -3.92 -20.33 -4.92
C VAL A 79 -5.32 -20.06 -4.34
N ALA A 80 -6.02 -21.10 -3.87
CA ALA A 80 -7.38 -20.96 -3.35
C ALA A 80 -7.44 -20.07 -2.09
N GLU A 81 -6.46 -20.21 -1.20
CA GLU A 81 -6.45 -19.51 0.09
C GLU A 81 -6.35 -17.98 -0.03
N PRO A 82 -5.38 -17.38 -0.75
CA PRO A 82 -5.35 -15.92 -0.92
C PRO A 82 -6.58 -15.40 -1.66
N MET A 83 -7.18 -16.17 -2.59
CA MET A 83 -8.40 -15.76 -3.28
C MET A 83 -9.60 -15.70 -2.34
N LYS A 84 -9.79 -16.74 -1.51
CA LYS A 84 -10.81 -16.78 -0.47
C LYS A 84 -10.68 -15.59 0.48
N ARG A 85 -9.47 -15.34 0.99
CA ARG A 85 -9.21 -14.26 1.94
C ARG A 85 -9.49 -12.87 1.37
N VAL A 86 -9.10 -12.61 0.12
CA VAL A 86 -9.40 -11.35 -0.57
C VAL A 86 -10.92 -11.19 -0.80
N MET A 87 -11.63 -12.28 -1.10
CA MET A 87 -13.08 -12.26 -1.28
C MET A 87 -13.81 -12.00 0.05
N GLU A 88 -13.41 -12.67 1.12
CA GLU A 88 -13.95 -12.46 2.48
C GLU A 88 -13.73 -11.02 2.95
N LEU A 89 -12.53 -10.48 2.71
CA LEU A 89 -12.22 -9.10 3.06
C LEU A 89 -13.10 -8.10 2.31
N LYS A 90 -13.36 -8.33 1.01
CA LYS A 90 -14.30 -7.51 0.24
C LYS A 90 -15.74 -7.62 0.75
N LEU A 91 -16.17 -8.81 1.16
CA LEU A 91 -17.50 -9.01 1.71
C LEU A 91 -17.66 -8.23 3.01
N VAL A 92 -16.70 -8.40 3.92
CA VAL A 92 -16.60 -7.71 5.21
C VAL A 92 -16.64 -6.18 5.01
N GLN A 93 -15.81 -5.62 4.11
CA GLN A 93 -15.86 -4.18 3.77
C GLN A 93 -17.23 -3.68 3.29
N ASN A 94 -18.00 -4.53 2.61
CA ASN A 94 -19.34 -4.17 2.14
C ASN A 94 -20.40 -4.29 3.24
N THR A 95 -20.20 -5.16 4.23
CA THR A 95 -21.18 -5.48 5.27
C THR A 95 -20.89 -4.89 6.64
N ASP A 96 -19.69 -4.35 6.88
CA ASP A 96 -19.17 -3.90 8.18
C ASP A 96 -19.86 -2.66 8.77
N PHE A 97 -21.00 -2.22 8.23
CA PHE A 97 -21.72 -1.10 8.82
C PHE A 97 -22.39 -1.53 10.12
N ASN A 98 -21.82 -1.10 11.24
CA ASN A 98 -22.41 -1.22 12.57
C ASN A 98 -22.49 0.16 13.23
N PRO A 99 -23.69 0.74 13.39
CA PRO A 99 -23.84 2.08 13.95
C PRO A 99 -23.58 2.14 15.47
N LEU A 100 -23.66 1.00 16.17
CA LEU A 100 -23.51 0.91 17.62
C LEU A 100 -22.08 0.64 18.07
N ASN A 101 -21.29 -0.05 17.25
CA ASN A 101 -19.93 -0.42 17.58
C ASN A 101 -19.04 -0.32 16.33
N GLN A 102 -18.02 0.54 16.36
CA GLN A 102 -17.06 0.71 15.26
C GLN A 102 -15.91 -0.30 15.33
N SER A 103 -16.13 -1.48 15.91
CA SER A 103 -15.10 -2.51 16.02
C SER A 103 -14.82 -3.14 14.66
N ASN A 104 -13.58 -3.04 14.18
CA ASN A 104 -13.12 -3.63 12.91
C ASN A 104 -12.66 -5.09 13.05
N LEU A 105 -13.09 -5.82 14.08
CA LEU A 105 -12.57 -7.13 14.46
C LEU A 105 -12.56 -8.15 13.31
N HIS A 106 -13.61 -8.19 12.50
CA HIS A 106 -13.69 -9.12 11.36
C HIS A 106 -12.62 -8.82 10.31
N LYS A 107 -12.43 -7.53 10.00
CA LYS A 107 -11.38 -7.06 9.09
C LYS A 107 -10.00 -7.33 9.68
N ASP A 108 -9.80 -7.15 10.98
CA ASP A 108 -8.50 -7.33 11.64
C ASP A 108 -8.08 -8.80 11.65
N VAL A 109 -9.01 -9.73 11.91
CA VAL A 109 -8.75 -11.18 11.79
C VAL A 109 -8.38 -11.56 10.37
N LEU A 110 -9.08 -11.01 9.37
CA LEU A 110 -8.76 -11.26 7.96
C LEU A 110 -7.42 -10.64 7.55
N MET A 111 -7.02 -9.51 8.12
CA MET A 111 -5.71 -8.89 7.92
C MET A 111 -4.60 -9.49 8.81
N ASN A 112 -4.95 -10.42 9.70
CA ASN A 112 -4.04 -11.00 10.69
C ASN A 112 -3.39 -9.91 11.59
N LYS A 113 -4.19 -8.90 11.96
CA LYS A 113 -3.84 -7.73 12.77
C LYS A 113 -4.41 -7.83 14.21
N GLU A 114 -5.12 -8.91 14.55
CA GLU A 114 -5.85 -9.08 15.81
C GLU A 114 -4.99 -9.08 17.09
N ALA A 115 -3.71 -9.40 16.97
CA ALA A 115 -2.76 -9.40 18.09
C ALA A 115 -1.89 -8.13 18.13
N SER A 116 -2.13 -7.17 17.24
CA SER A 116 -1.41 -5.88 17.21
C SER A 116 -2.31 -4.77 17.73
N ILE A 117 -1.69 -3.75 18.31
CA ILE A 117 -2.37 -2.59 18.88
C ILE A 117 -1.90 -1.37 18.09
N ASP A 118 -2.84 -0.59 17.58
CA ASP A 118 -2.57 0.69 16.94
C ASP A 118 -2.87 1.86 17.88
N TRP A 119 -2.48 3.06 17.48
CA TRP A 119 -2.75 4.26 18.28
C TRP A 119 -4.27 4.55 18.40
N GLU A 120 -5.06 4.15 17.40
CA GLU A 120 -6.53 4.29 17.39
C GLU A 120 -7.20 3.43 18.48
N ASP A 121 -6.61 2.29 18.84
CA ASP A 121 -7.13 1.39 19.87
C ASP A 121 -6.88 1.95 21.28
N VAL A 122 -5.77 2.68 21.47
CA VAL A 122 -5.39 3.31 22.74
C VAL A 122 -6.10 4.64 22.95
N TYR A 123 -6.27 5.41 21.89
CA TYR A 123 -6.93 6.71 21.89
C TYR A 123 -8.11 6.66 20.91
N PRO A 124 -9.26 6.11 21.33
CA PRO A 124 -10.45 6.11 20.50
C PRO A 124 -10.80 7.57 20.18
N THR A 125 -11.07 7.85 18.90
CA THR A 125 -11.58 9.15 18.50
C THR A 125 -12.83 9.47 19.32
N SER A 126 -12.92 10.71 19.78
CA SER A 126 -13.79 11.17 20.88
C SER A 126 -15.30 10.92 20.73
N ASP A 127 -15.75 10.37 19.60
CA ASP A 127 -17.15 10.03 19.35
C ASP A 127 -17.68 8.92 20.27
N PHE A 128 -16.82 8.06 20.83
CA PHE A 128 -17.23 6.99 21.75
C PHE A 128 -17.21 7.37 23.24
N ALA A 129 -16.58 8.50 23.61
CA ALA A 129 -16.38 8.84 25.03
C ALA A 129 -17.64 9.43 25.71
N SER A 130 -18.64 9.87 24.94
CA SER A 130 -19.87 10.44 25.51
C SER A 130 -20.98 9.37 25.58
N GLY A 131 -20.95 8.56 26.64
CA GLY A 131 -21.97 7.54 26.93
C GLY A 131 -23.40 8.05 27.16
N MET A 132 -23.68 9.33 26.87
CA MET A 132 -24.99 9.98 27.02
C MET A 132 -25.64 10.37 25.68
N MET A 133 -24.96 10.23 24.53
CA MET A 133 -25.44 10.71 23.22
C MET A 133 -25.73 9.59 22.19
N VAL A 134 -25.87 8.34 22.63
CA VAL A 134 -26.00 7.16 21.75
C VAL A 134 -27.26 7.19 20.89
N ALA A 135 -28.33 7.87 21.31
CA ALA A 135 -29.59 7.89 20.57
C ALA A 135 -29.61 8.85 19.37
N ASP A 136 -29.02 10.05 19.48
CA ASP A 136 -29.00 11.03 18.38
C ASP A 136 -27.99 10.64 17.28
N ASP A 137 -26.90 9.98 17.63
CA ASP A 137 -25.79 9.71 16.71
C ASP A 137 -26.02 8.47 15.80
N VAL A 138 -26.82 7.49 16.23
CA VAL A 138 -27.15 6.31 15.39
C VAL A 138 -27.96 6.71 14.15
N HIS A 139 -28.96 7.59 14.33
CA HIS A 139 -29.78 8.09 13.23
C HIS A 139 -28.94 8.87 12.22
N THR A 140 -28.11 9.82 12.69
CA THR A 140 -27.20 10.59 11.84
C THR A 140 -26.17 9.70 11.11
N LYS A 141 -25.64 8.66 11.76
CA LYS A 141 -24.73 7.69 11.13
C LYS A 141 -25.40 6.88 10.01
N ILE A 142 -26.64 6.46 10.22
CA ILE A 142 -27.44 5.75 9.21
C ILE A 142 -27.75 6.68 8.04
N GLU A 143 -28.20 7.90 8.30
CA GLU A 143 -28.46 8.94 7.28
C GLU A 143 -27.24 9.19 6.41
N LYS A 144 -26.07 9.43 7.03
CA LYS A 144 -24.79 9.62 6.34
C LYS A 144 -24.39 8.43 5.47
N ARG A 145 -24.66 7.19 5.92
CA ARG A 145 -24.37 5.98 5.14
C ARG A 145 -25.31 5.83 3.94
N MET A 146 -26.57 6.22 4.12
CA MET A 146 -27.61 6.12 3.10
C MET A 146 -27.62 7.32 2.14
N GLY A 147 -26.86 8.38 2.46
CA GLY A 147 -26.73 9.59 1.64
C GLY A 147 -27.97 10.49 1.68
N ILE A 148 -28.70 10.45 2.78
CA ILE A 148 -29.92 11.22 3.04
C ILE A 148 -29.60 12.25 4.12
#